data_AF-A0A426JK02-F1
#
_entry.id   AF-A0A426JK02-F1
#
_cell.length_a   1.000
_cell.length_b   1.000
_cell.length_c   1.000
_cell.angle_alpha   90.00
_cell.angle_beta   90.00
_cell.angle_gamma   90.00
#
_symmetry.space_group_name_H-M   'P 1'
#
loop_
_entity.id
_entity.type
_entity.pdbx_description
1 polymer ?
#
loop_
_entity_poly.entity_id
_entity_poly.type
_entity_poly.pdbx_seq_one_letter_code
_entity_poly.pdbx_strand_id
1 'polypeptide(L)'
;MALIDDLASSCNTIEELSTYISNNSTEIYDFFISQKFKSITAYRDEIESFILLKYQIYSQLDFDKGKNKAFILGLLDVSERFGFQLAFQRLFDLSQLNNIPIGSRLTASSKFLVGIHNVLDYSNRLHEVVDLLATSYLHEEDSEEKVIATLIHYYTEVLLNFGIQNPTAVAEFRERLKEEISRDDRKYLLNSTLIEVLNEAIADIEAAYEKIHLKLDLLLERSREFLPFEIGAHLIEIETEYVEMLDSVASRFLDIRELCKTLYSKVSSDEIFWSLQRGVKVLTDEKQLLAYINSYGNMHHAKVMSALASLPSEVFTSHLEIYDWGCGQGLATMCFLEYSQIQDSHVNIKSATLIEPSEIAIKRAALHVKKFKKDLMLITKNKDLDSISPDDFNSSEKTIKIHLFSNILDIDFFSMSDLVSNLKDSFNGLNYFVCVSPYVTEQKTQRLNDFVENFENSEILSEITERKGEWKGTNWSRVIRVFKAEI
;
A
#
# COMPACT_ATOMS: atom_id res chain seq x y z
N MET A 1 5.18 -12.88 -24.03
CA MET A 1 3.77 -12.61 -24.36
C MET A 1 3.28 -11.62 -23.32
N ALA A 2 2.40 -10.68 -23.64
CA ALA A 2 1.93 -9.74 -22.61
C ALA A 2 0.95 -10.47 -21.69
N LEU A 3 0.91 -10.12 -20.39
CA LEU A 3 0.02 -10.78 -19.43
C LEU A 3 -1.46 -10.75 -19.90
N ILE A 4 -1.88 -9.67 -20.56
CA ILE A 4 -3.24 -9.55 -21.11
C ILE A 4 -3.54 -10.58 -22.20
N ASP A 5 -2.55 -10.94 -23.02
CA ASP A 5 -2.69 -11.96 -24.06
C ASP A 5 -2.83 -13.35 -23.42
N ASP A 6 -2.01 -13.64 -22.42
CA ASP A 6 -2.04 -14.90 -21.67
C ASP A 6 -3.38 -15.05 -20.91
N LEU A 7 -3.86 -13.97 -20.30
CA LEU A 7 -5.18 -13.91 -19.66
C LEU A 7 -6.32 -14.12 -20.67
N ALA A 8 -6.26 -13.47 -21.84
CA ALA A 8 -7.26 -13.62 -22.88
C ALA A 8 -7.30 -15.05 -23.45
N SER A 9 -6.12 -15.66 -23.62
CA SER A 9 -5.97 -17.03 -24.10
C SER A 9 -6.45 -18.08 -23.09
N SER A 10 -6.35 -17.77 -21.79
CA SER A 10 -6.80 -18.62 -20.69
C SER A 10 -8.28 -18.39 -20.32
N CYS A 11 -8.99 -17.57 -21.10
CA CYS A 11 -10.39 -17.24 -20.90
C CYS A 11 -11.26 -17.88 -22.00
N ASN A 12 -11.20 -19.21 -22.15
CA ASN A 12 -12.13 -19.97 -23.01
C ASN A 12 -13.22 -20.67 -22.21
N THR A 13 -12.90 -21.10 -20.99
CA THR A 13 -13.84 -21.70 -20.05
C THR A 13 -13.73 -21.04 -18.67
N ILE A 14 -14.76 -21.22 -17.84
CA ILE A 14 -14.77 -20.69 -16.46
C ILE A 14 -13.65 -21.33 -15.64
N GLU A 15 -13.41 -22.64 -15.84
CA GLU A 15 -12.40 -23.40 -15.11
C GLU A 15 -10.98 -22.98 -15.49
N GLU A 16 -10.70 -22.79 -16.78
CA GLU A 16 -9.41 -22.26 -17.25
C GLU A 16 -9.14 -20.88 -16.67
N LEU A 17 -10.12 -19.97 -16.74
CA LEU A 17 -9.96 -18.62 -16.21
C LEU A 17 -9.77 -18.62 -14.69
N SER A 18 -10.57 -19.38 -13.95
CA SER A 18 -10.47 -19.49 -12.49
C SER A 18 -9.11 -20.05 -12.07
N THR A 19 -8.59 -21.03 -12.80
CA THR A 19 -7.25 -21.60 -12.59
C THR A 19 -6.16 -20.59 -12.90
N TYR A 20 -6.28 -19.88 -14.02
CA TYR A 20 -5.32 -18.84 -14.40
C TYR A 20 -5.27 -17.70 -13.38
N ILE A 21 -6.42 -17.19 -12.94
CA ILE A 21 -6.52 -16.18 -11.88
C ILE A 21 -5.88 -16.70 -10.59
N SER A 22 -6.15 -17.95 -10.22
CA SER A 22 -5.63 -18.54 -8.99
C SER A 22 -4.10 -18.62 -8.98
N ASN A 23 -3.50 -18.92 -10.14
CA ASN A 23 -2.06 -19.13 -10.27
C ASN A 23 -1.27 -17.84 -10.55
N ASN A 24 -1.92 -16.79 -11.06
CA ASN A 24 -1.26 -15.55 -11.52
C ASN A 24 -1.84 -14.30 -10.87
N SER A 25 -2.46 -14.41 -9.69
CA SER A 25 -3.18 -13.29 -9.06
C SER A 25 -2.24 -12.12 -8.71
N THR A 26 -1.00 -12.42 -8.32
CA THR A 26 0.03 -11.43 -8.01
C THR A 26 0.40 -10.63 -9.26
N GLU A 27 0.67 -11.31 -10.36
CA GLU A 27 1.06 -10.73 -11.64
C GLU A 27 -0.09 -9.94 -12.27
N ILE A 28 -1.32 -10.44 -12.15
CA ILE A 28 -2.55 -9.75 -12.55
C ILE A 28 -2.70 -8.43 -11.77
N TYR A 29 -2.49 -8.46 -10.46
CA TYR A 29 -2.55 -7.27 -9.61
C TYR A 29 -1.50 -6.25 -10.03
N ASP A 30 -0.24 -6.67 -10.11
CA ASP A 30 0.87 -5.81 -10.50
C ASP A 30 0.63 -5.21 -11.90
N PHE A 31 0.07 -5.99 -12.84
CA PHE A 31 -0.27 -5.53 -14.20
C PHE A 31 -1.32 -4.43 -14.22
N PHE A 32 -2.48 -4.62 -13.56
CA PHE A 32 -3.58 -3.65 -13.64
C PHE A 32 -3.40 -2.45 -12.70
N ILE A 33 -2.83 -2.66 -11.52
CA ILE A 33 -2.83 -1.67 -10.43
C ILE A 33 -1.49 -0.93 -10.33
N SER A 34 -0.37 -1.65 -10.37
CA SER A 34 0.95 -1.09 -10.05
C SER A 34 1.74 -0.60 -11.26
N GLN A 35 1.35 -0.93 -12.50
CA GLN A 35 2.06 -0.46 -13.70
C GLN A 35 1.92 1.04 -13.98
N LYS A 36 3.01 1.64 -14.48
CA LYS A 36 3.05 2.98 -15.10
C LYS A 36 2.04 3.11 -16.23
N PHE A 37 1.46 4.30 -16.38
CA PHE A 37 0.45 4.60 -17.39
C PHE A 37 0.98 4.31 -18.79
N LYS A 38 2.14 4.84 -19.14
CA LYS A 38 2.74 4.62 -20.45
C LYS A 38 2.94 3.12 -20.79
N SER A 39 3.23 2.29 -19.79
CA SER A 39 3.42 0.84 -20.00
C SER A 39 2.09 0.14 -20.26
N ILE A 40 1.05 0.42 -19.46
CA ILE A 40 -0.25 -0.23 -19.61
C ILE A 40 -1.06 0.32 -20.79
N THR A 41 -0.85 1.59 -21.18
CA THR A 41 -1.54 2.23 -22.32
C THR A 41 -1.26 1.51 -23.64
N ALA A 42 -0.10 0.85 -23.76
CA ALA A 42 0.21 0.02 -24.92
C ALA A 42 -0.76 -1.16 -25.11
N TYR A 43 -1.51 -1.52 -24.07
CA TYR A 43 -2.49 -2.62 -24.05
C TYR A 43 -3.94 -2.14 -23.86
N ARG A 44 -4.19 -0.83 -24.02
CA ARG A 44 -5.49 -0.21 -23.71
C ARG A 44 -6.63 -0.91 -24.45
N ASP A 45 -6.49 -1.11 -25.76
CA ASP A 45 -7.55 -1.65 -26.61
C ASP A 45 -7.74 -3.15 -26.37
N GLU A 46 -6.67 -3.90 -26.08
CA GLU A 46 -6.71 -5.30 -25.69
C GLU A 46 -7.43 -5.50 -24.36
N ILE A 47 -7.18 -4.64 -23.37
CA ILE A 47 -7.84 -4.66 -22.07
C ILE A 47 -9.34 -4.39 -22.24
N GLU A 48 -9.72 -3.31 -22.95
CA GLU A 48 -11.14 -2.99 -23.18
C GLU A 48 -11.85 -4.13 -23.93
N SER A 49 -11.21 -4.66 -24.97
CA SER A 49 -11.72 -5.78 -25.75
C SER A 49 -11.89 -7.04 -24.89
N PHE A 50 -10.92 -7.36 -24.03
CA PHE A 50 -11.03 -8.48 -23.10
C PHE A 50 -12.26 -8.34 -22.21
N ILE A 51 -12.42 -7.19 -21.54
CA ILE A 51 -13.54 -6.96 -20.62
C ILE A 51 -14.88 -7.09 -21.38
N LEU A 52 -15.02 -6.44 -22.54
CA LEU A 52 -16.29 -6.44 -23.26
C LEU A 52 -16.64 -7.81 -23.88
N LEU A 53 -15.66 -8.51 -24.46
CA LEU A 53 -15.88 -9.73 -25.23
C LEU A 53 -15.93 -10.98 -24.34
N LYS A 54 -15.20 -11.00 -23.24
CA LYS A 54 -15.12 -12.17 -22.34
C LYS A 54 -16.12 -12.15 -21.18
N TYR A 55 -17.02 -11.15 -21.15
CA TYR A 55 -18.04 -10.98 -20.11
C TYR A 55 -18.79 -12.27 -19.75
N GLN A 56 -19.24 -13.02 -20.76
CA GLN A 56 -20.01 -14.24 -20.54
C GLN A 56 -19.26 -15.30 -19.71
N ILE A 57 -17.93 -15.29 -19.72
CA ILE A 57 -17.10 -16.26 -18.98
C ILE A 57 -16.86 -15.75 -17.57
N TYR A 58 -16.27 -14.56 -17.43
CA TYR A 58 -15.90 -14.07 -16.11
C TYR A 58 -17.10 -13.71 -15.22
N SER A 59 -18.27 -13.42 -15.81
CA SER A 59 -19.50 -13.17 -15.03
C SER A 59 -20.02 -14.40 -14.30
N GLN A 60 -19.52 -15.59 -14.64
CA GLN A 60 -19.90 -16.88 -14.05
C GLN A 60 -18.81 -17.44 -13.12
N LEU A 61 -17.78 -16.66 -12.80
CA LEU A 61 -16.78 -17.05 -11.82
C LEU A 61 -17.42 -17.29 -10.45
N ASP A 62 -16.81 -18.20 -9.70
CA ASP A 62 -17.16 -18.41 -8.30
C ASP A 62 -16.66 -17.23 -7.47
N PHE A 63 -17.59 -16.34 -7.11
CA PHE A 63 -17.32 -15.17 -6.30
C PHE A 63 -17.31 -15.46 -4.80
N ASP A 64 -17.35 -16.72 -4.33
CA ASP A 64 -16.95 -17.02 -2.95
C ASP A 64 -15.42 -16.97 -2.80
N LYS A 65 -14.68 -17.11 -3.90
CA LYS A 65 -13.21 -17.02 -3.93
C LYS A 65 -12.71 -15.58 -3.93
N GLY A 66 -11.84 -15.24 -2.97
CA GLY A 66 -11.25 -13.91 -2.82
C GLY A 66 -10.50 -13.42 -4.06
N LYS A 67 -9.70 -14.29 -4.71
CA LYS A 67 -8.97 -13.96 -5.95
C LYS A 67 -9.88 -13.56 -7.11
N ASN A 68 -11.04 -14.21 -7.25
CA ASN A 68 -12.01 -13.86 -8.30
C ASN A 68 -12.65 -12.49 -8.01
N LYS A 69 -12.96 -12.18 -6.75
CA LYS A 69 -13.43 -10.83 -6.37
C LYS A 69 -12.36 -9.77 -6.66
N ALA A 70 -11.11 -10.04 -6.25
CA ALA A 70 -9.99 -9.13 -6.45
C ALA A 70 -9.72 -8.87 -7.94
N PHE A 71 -9.85 -9.91 -8.78
CA PHE A 71 -9.77 -9.80 -10.24
C PHE A 71 -10.81 -8.85 -10.81
N ILE A 72 -12.10 -9.01 -10.47
CA ILE A 72 -13.16 -8.12 -10.96
C ILE A 72 -12.95 -6.68 -10.49
N LEU A 73 -12.56 -6.48 -9.23
CA LEU A 73 -12.25 -5.15 -8.71
C LEU A 73 -11.03 -4.53 -9.42
N GLY A 74 -10.02 -5.34 -9.77
CA GLY A 74 -8.88 -4.88 -10.58
C GLY A 74 -9.27 -4.44 -11.99
N LEU A 75 -10.22 -5.16 -12.61
CA LEU A 75 -10.80 -4.75 -13.89
C LEU A 75 -11.61 -3.44 -13.77
N LEU A 76 -12.26 -3.19 -12.63
CA LEU A 76 -12.94 -1.91 -12.36
C LEU A 76 -11.94 -0.76 -12.25
N ASP A 77 -10.86 -0.94 -11.49
CA ASP A 77 -9.82 0.08 -11.33
C ASP A 77 -9.17 0.45 -12.68
N VAL A 78 -8.82 -0.53 -13.52
CA VAL A 78 -8.26 -0.23 -14.85
C VAL A 78 -9.29 0.39 -15.79
N SER A 79 -10.57 0.06 -15.64
CA SER A 79 -11.65 0.69 -16.41
C SER A 79 -11.86 2.15 -16.02
N GLU A 80 -11.74 2.49 -14.74
CA GLU A 80 -11.75 3.88 -14.28
C GLU A 80 -10.55 4.64 -14.87
N ARG A 81 -9.35 4.05 -14.77
CA ARG A 81 -8.10 4.65 -15.24
C ARG A 81 -8.16 5.08 -16.71
N PHE A 82 -8.78 4.27 -17.56
CA PHE A 82 -8.88 4.55 -19.01
C PHE A 82 -10.22 5.16 -19.45
N GLY A 83 -11.14 5.40 -18.52
CA GLY A 83 -12.47 5.94 -18.84
C GLY A 83 -13.34 4.99 -19.66
N PHE A 84 -13.20 3.67 -19.51
CA PHE A 84 -13.99 2.68 -20.25
C PHE A 84 -15.44 2.61 -19.74
N GLN A 85 -16.29 3.56 -20.15
CA GLN A 85 -17.65 3.72 -19.62
C GLN A 85 -18.49 2.43 -19.66
N LEU A 86 -18.56 1.76 -20.82
CA LEU A 86 -19.36 0.53 -20.97
C LEU A 86 -18.75 -0.65 -20.20
N ALA A 87 -17.43 -0.78 -20.22
CA ALA A 87 -16.71 -1.85 -19.53
C ALA A 87 -16.88 -1.70 -18.01
N PHE A 88 -16.68 -0.48 -17.50
CA PHE A 88 -16.89 -0.12 -16.10
C PHE A 88 -18.32 -0.41 -15.67
N GLN A 89 -19.33 0.05 -16.43
CA GLN A 89 -20.73 -0.19 -16.10
C GLN A 89 -21.04 -1.68 -15.94
N ARG A 90 -20.61 -2.51 -16.89
CA ARG A 90 -20.82 -3.97 -16.84
C ARG A 90 -20.19 -4.61 -15.62
N LEU A 91 -18.96 -4.23 -15.29
CA LEU A 91 -18.25 -4.76 -14.12
C LEU A 91 -18.87 -4.28 -12.80
N PHE A 92 -19.35 -3.04 -12.77
CA PHE A 92 -20.00 -2.45 -11.60
C PHE A 92 -21.34 -3.14 -11.32
N ASP A 93 -22.17 -3.33 -12.35
CA ASP A 93 -23.43 -4.06 -12.26
C ASP A 93 -23.20 -5.52 -11.85
N LEU A 94 -22.17 -6.17 -12.40
CA LEU A 94 -21.77 -7.54 -12.03
C LEU A 94 -21.38 -7.63 -10.56
N SER A 95 -20.62 -6.65 -10.07
CA SER A 95 -20.17 -6.59 -8.68
C SER A 95 -21.35 -6.42 -7.72
N GLN A 96 -22.31 -5.56 -8.06
CA GLN A 96 -23.55 -5.40 -7.29
C GLN A 96 -24.40 -6.68 -7.28
N LEU A 97 -24.57 -7.32 -8.44
CA LEU A 97 -25.36 -8.55 -8.58
C LEU A 97 -24.81 -9.70 -7.71
N ASN A 98 -23.48 -9.77 -7.58
CA ASN A 98 -22.80 -10.84 -6.85
C ASN A 98 -22.36 -10.44 -5.44
N ASN A 99 -22.83 -9.29 -4.92
CA ASN A 99 -22.46 -8.77 -3.60
C ASN A 99 -20.94 -8.67 -3.38
N ILE A 100 -20.18 -8.36 -4.43
CA ILE A 100 -18.76 -8.03 -4.32
C ILE A 100 -18.67 -6.66 -3.64
N PRO A 101 -17.98 -6.52 -2.50
CA PRO A 101 -17.91 -5.24 -1.79
C PRO A 101 -17.21 -4.17 -2.65
N ILE A 102 -17.91 -3.08 -2.95
CA ILE A 102 -17.39 -1.91 -3.65
C ILE A 102 -17.29 -0.76 -2.66
N GLY A 103 -16.11 -0.15 -2.55
CA GLY A 103 -15.89 1.01 -1.69
C GLY A 103 -16.55 2.29 -2.21
N SER A 104 -16.58 3.32 -1.38
CA SER A 104 -17.07 4.65 -1.71
C SER A 104 -16.30 5.27 -2.88
N ARG A 105 -15.00 5.02 -3.03
CA ARG A 105 -14.19 5.50 -4.18
C ARG A 105 -14.72 4.98 -5.52
N LEU A 106 -14.80 3.67 -5.70
CA LEU A 106 -15.33 3.08 -6.95
C LEU A 106 -16.83 3.39 -7.14
N THR A 107 -17.57 3.58 -6.04
CA THR A 107 -18.95 4.11 -6.10
C THR A 107 -18.97 5.54 -6.65
N ALA A 108 -18.01 6.39 -6.29
CA ALA A 108 -17.85 7.72 -6.86
C ALA A 108 -17.53 7.63 -8.36
N SER A 109 -16.65 6.70 -8.78
CA SER A 109 -16.34 6.43 -10.19
C SER A 109 -17.59 6.10 -11.01
N SER A 110 -18.52 5.32 -10.45
CA SER A 110 -19.80 5.03 -11.12
C SER A 110 -20.61 6.28 -11.44
N LYS A 111 -20.51 7.34 -10.62
CA LYS A 111 -21.28 8.57 -10.80
C LYS A 111 -20.85 9.38 -12.01
N PHE A 112 -19.60 9.21 -12.47
CA PHE A 112 -19.08 9.94 -13.63
C PHE A 112 -18.71 9.07 -14.84
N LEU A 113 -18.83 7.74 -14.72
CA LEU A 113 -18.64 6.81 -15.83
C LEU A 113 -19.94 6.15 -16.30
N VAL A 114 -20.99 6.11 -15.47
CA VAL A 114 -22.25 5.43 -15.78
C VAL A 114 -23.38 6.42 -16.00
N GLY A 115 -24.11 6.24 -17.11
CA GLY A 115 -25.31 7.03 -17.41
C GLY A 115 -25.02 8.53 -17.54
N ILE A 116 -23.89 8.87 -18.17
CA ILE A 116 -23.52 10.23 -18.54
C ILE A 116 -23.96 10.50 -19.97
N HIS A 117 -24.63 11.62 -20.18
CA HIS A 117 -25.12 12.02 -21.49
C HIS A 117 -24.61 13.40 -21.90
N ASN A 118 -24.30 14.26 -20.93
CA ASN A 118 -23.83 15.62 -21.17
C ASN A 118 -22.99 16.15 -20.00
N VAL A 119 -22.33 17.29 -20.22
CA VAL A 119 -21.43 17.91 -19.22
C VAL A 119 -22.14 18.34 -17.92
N LEU A 120 -23.45 18.66 -17.97
CA LEU A 120 -24.21 19.02 -16.76
C LEU A 120 -24.40 17.81 -15.84
N ASP A 121 -24.38 16.58 -16.36
CA ASP A 121 -24.49 15.39 -15.53
C ASP A 121 -23.31 15.29 -14.55
N TYR A 122 -22.09 15.66 -14.99
CA TYR A 122 -20.94 15.78 -14.11
C TYR A 122 -21.21 16.82 -13.03
N SER A 123 -21.54 18.05 -13.45
CA SER A 123 -21.81 19.15 -12.51
C SER A 123 -22.91 18.85 -11.48
N ASN A 124 -23.97 18.14 -11.88
CA ASN A 124 -25.09 17.79 -11.02
C ASN A 124 -24.72 16.71 -9.99
N ARG A 125 -23.74 15.87 -10.31
CA ARG A 125 -23.26 14.77 -9.45
C ARG A 125 -22.00 15.13 -8.65
N LEU A 126 -21.43 16.32 -8.86
CA LEU A 126 -20.19 16.79 -8.21
C LEU A 126 -20.21 16.63 -6.69
N HIS A 127 -21.27 17.10 -6.03
CA HIS A 127 -21.36 17.04 -4.57
C HIS A 127 -21.34 15.59 -4.06
N GLU A 128 -22.11 14.71 -4.70
CA GLU A 128 -22.17 13.28 -4.35
C GLU A 128 -20.82 12.58 -4.58
N VAL A 129 -20.13 12.88 -5.68
CA VAL A 129 -18.79 12.36 -5.96
C VAL A 129 -17.81 12.75 -4.86
N VAL A 130 -17.78 14.04 -4.49
CA VAL A 130 -16.85 14.53 -3.46
C VAL A 130 -17.19 13.97 -2.08
N ASP A 131 -18.47 13.79 -1.75
CA ASP A 131 -18.91 13.15 -0.49
C ASP A 131 -18.45 11.70 -0.36
N LEU A 132 -18.57 10.94 -1.46
CA LEU A 132 -18.10 9.56 -1.52
C LEU A 132 -16.58 9.48 -1.39
N LEU A 133 -15.85 10.39 -2.05
CA LEU A 133 -14.39 10.45 -1.94
C LEU A 133 -13.92 10.87 -0.55
N ALA A 134 -14.61 11.83 0.08
CA ALA A 134 -14.37 12.22 1.47
C ALA A 134 -14.60 11.04 2.43
N THR A 135 -15.69 10.30 2.24
CA THR A 135 -15.99 9.08 3.02
C THR A 135 -14.88 8.04 2.84
N SER A 136 -14.45 7.82 1.60
CA SER A 136 -13.39 6.87 1.27
C SER A 136 -12.07 7.25 1.93
N TYR A 137 -11.66 8.52 1.85
CA TYR A 137 -10.47 9.06 2.51
C TYR A 137 -10.49 8.86 4.03
N LEU A 138 -11.62 9.17 4.67
CA LEU A 138 -11.73 9.15 6.13
C LEU A 138 -11.89 7.75 6.71
N HIS A 139 -12.45 6.80 5.96
CA HIS A 139 -12.96 5.56 6.54
C HIS A 139 -12.54 4.27 5.83
N GLU A 140 -12.12 4.32 4.56
CA GLU A 140 -11.92 3.11 3.75
C GLU A 140 -10.48 2.96 3.27
N GLU A 141 -9.96 3.91 2.49
CA GLU A 141 -8.64 3.84 1.86
C GLU A 141 -7.55 4.17 2.89
N ASP A 142 -6.37 3.55 2.80
CA ASP A 142 -5.23 3.79 3.69
C ASP A 142 -4.30 4.90 3.22
N SER A 143 -4.50 5.41 2.00
CA SER A 143 -3.70 6.42 1.34
C SER A 143 -4.60 7.47 0.68
N GLU A 144 -4.12 8.71 0.55
CA GLU A 144 -4.89 9.76 -0.12
C GLU A 144 -4.78 9.66 -1.64
N GLU A 145 -3.67 9.09 -2.12
CA GLU A 145 -3.23 9.03 -3.50
C GLU A 145 -4.31 8.44 -4.42
N LYS A 146 -4.95 7.32 -4.02
CA LYS A 146 -6.05 6.72 -4.79
C LYS A 146 -7.30 7.60 -4.83
N VAL A 147 -7.64 8.25 -3.73
CA VAL A 147 -8.80 9.16 -3.65
C VAL A 147 -8.59 10.38 -4.53
N ILE A 148 -7.40 10.98 -4.45
CA ILE A 148 -7.00 12.12 -5.28
C ILE A 148 -6.91 11.71 -6.75
N ALA A 149 -6.41 10.52 -7.06
CA ALA A 149 -6.38 9.99 -8.42
C ALA A 149 -7.78 9.86 -9.03
N THR A 150 -8.76 9.31 -8.29
CA THR A 150 -10.16 9.26 -8.76
C THR A 150 -10.75 10.65 -8.97
N LEU A 151 -10.42 11.62 -8.11
CA LEU A 151 -10.85 13.01 -8.29
C LEU A 151 -10.23 13.66 -9.54
N ILE A 152 -8.97 13.34 -9.83
CA ILE A 152 -8.28 13.75 -11.06
C ILE A 152 -8.91 13.05 -12.27
N HIS A 153 -9.23 11.76 -12.21
CA HIS A 153 -9.93 11.04 -13.29
C HIS A 153 -11.29 11.67 -13.58
N TYR A 154 -12.05 12.05 -12.54
CA TYR A 154 -13.33 12.72 -12.70
C TYR A 154 -13.21 14.03 -13.49
N TYR A 155 -12.20 14.85 -13.19
CA TYR A 155 -11.90 16.05 -13.97
C TYR A 155 -11.41 15.72 -15.39
N THR A 156 -10.57 14.70 -15.52
CA THR A 156 -10.00 14.25 -16.80
C THR A 156 -11.08 13.78 -17.76
N GLU A 157 -12.12 13.09 -17.28
CA GLU A 157 -13.28 12.70 -18.08
C GLU A 157 -14.03 13.91 -18.64
N VAL A 158 -14.21 14.97 -17.84
CA VAL A 158 -14.82 16.22 -18.33
C VAL A 158 -13.94 16.88 -19.39
N LEU A 159 -12.62 16.91 -19.14
CA LEU A 159 -11.64 17.49 -20.06
C LEU A 159 -11.63 16.76 -21.41
N LEU A 160 -11.57 15.43 -21.41
CA LEU A 160 -11.52 14.62 -22.62
C LEU A 160 -12.82 14.68 -23.42
N ASN A 161 -13.96 14.51 -22.74
CA ASN A 161 -15.25 14.41 -23.43
C ASN A 161 -15.74 15.77 -23.97
N PHE A 162 -15.31 16.89 -23.37
CA PHE A 162 -15.85 18.22 -23.71
C PHE A 162 -14.79 19.29 -24.00
N GLY A 163 -13.50 19.06 -23.78
CA GLY A 163 -12.46 20.09 -23.88
C GLY A 163 -12.34 20.74 -25.26
N ILE A 164 -12.51 19.95 -26.34
CA ILE A 164 -12.46 20.46 -27.72
C ILE A 164 -13.76 21.17 -28.10
N GLN A 165 -14.91 20.59 -27.73
CA GLN A 165 -16.21 21.00 -28.26
C GLN A 165 -16.92 22.04 -27.38
N ASN A 166 -16.60 22.09 -26.10
CA ASN A 166 -17.22 22.97 -25.11
C ASN A 166 -16.24 23.40 -24.00
N PRO A 167 -15.17 24.15 -24.34
CA PRO A 167 -14.15 24.58 -23.39
C PRO A 167 -14.71 25.48 -22.27
N THR A 168 -15.80 26.23 -22.54
CA THR A 168 -16.47 27.05 -21.53
C THR A 168 -17.06 26.19 -20.42
N ALA A 169 -17.78 25.11 -20.76
CA ALA A 169 -18.35 24.22 -19.74
C ALA A 169 -17.26 23.48 -18.94
N VAL A 170 -16.14 23.13 -19.56
CA VAL A 170 -14.99 22.56 -18.83
C VAL A 170 -14.40 23.58 -17.83
N ALA A 171 -14.29 24.85 -18.23
CA ALA A 171 -13.85 25.90 -17.34
C ALA A 171 -14.83 26.14 -16.17
N GLU A 172 -16.13 26.19 -16.44
CA GLU A 172 -17.17 26.31 -15.41
C GLU A 172 -17.15 25.12 -14.44
N PHE A 173 -17.05 23.89 -14.96
CA PHE A 173 -16.95 22.69 -14.12
C PHE A 173 -15.71 22.74 -13.22
N ARG A 174 -14.56 23.12 -13.77
CA ARG A 174 -13.31 23.26 -13.02
C ARG A 174 -13.44 24.24 -11.85
N GLU A 175 -14.06 25.40 -12.06
CA GLU A 175 -14.24 26.37 -10.97
C GLU A 175 -15.21 25.84 -9.91
N ARG A 176 -16.30 25.18 -10.30
CA ARG A 176 -17.20 24.51 -9.34
C ARG A 176 -16.52 23.41 -8.54
N LEU A 177 -15.66 22.62 -9.18
CA LEU A 177 -14.87 21.60 -8.51
C LEU A 177 -13.93 22.23 -7.47
N LYS A 178 -13.21 23.31 -7.83
CA LYS A 178 -12.36 24.06 -6.89
C LYS A 178 -13.15 24.59 -5.70
N GLU A 179 -14.33 25.16 -5.94
CA GLU A 179 -15.21 25.65 -4.86
C GLU A 179 -15.63 24.51 -3.92
N GLU A 180 -16.01 23.36 -4.47
CA GLU A 180 -16.50 22.21 -3.69
C GLU A 180 -15.41 21.62 -2.77
N ILE A 181 -14.19 21.44 -3.29
CA ILE A 181 -13.07 20.87 -2.53
C ILE A 181 -12.42 21.88 -1.58
N SER A 182 -12.69 23.18 -1.76
CA SER A 182 -12.18 24.24 -0.88
C SER A 182 -13.02 24.46 0.38
N ARG A 183 -14.16 23.77 0.51
CA ARG A 183 -15.00 23.83 1.72
C ARG A 183 -14.24 23.27 2.92
N ASP A 184 -14.43 23.90 4.10
CA ASP A 184 -13.65 23.60 5.31
C ASP A 184 -13.66 22.12 5.71
N ASP A 185 -14.79 21.43 5.53
CA ASP A 185 -14.99 20.01 5.83
C ASP A 185 -14.35 19.05 4.82
N ARG A 186 -13.72 19.57 3.77
CA ARG A 186 -13.16 18.81 2.64
C ARG A 186 -11.76 19.25 2.23
N LYS A 187 -11.18 20.23 2.92
CA LYS A 187 -9.86 20.80 2.60
C LYS A 187 -8.73 19.76 2.55
N TYR A 188 -8.88 18.62 3.23
CA TYR A 188 -7.92 17.51 3.15
C TYR A 188 -7.88 16.82 1.77
N LEU A 189 -8.87 17.06 0.90
CA LEU A 189 -8.84 16.61 -0.50
C LEU A 189 -8.05 17.56 -1.42
N LEU A 190 -7.63 18.73 -0.93
CA LEU A 190 -6.75 19.64 -1.68
C LEU A 190 -5.31 19.15 -1.62
N ASN A 191 -4.92 18.39 -2.64
CA ASN A 191 -3.54 17.95 -2.85
C ASN A 191 -2.82 18.85 -3.88
N SER A 192 -1.50 19.03 -3.74
CA SER A 192 -0.70 19.84 -4.66
C SER A 192 -0.80 19.36 -6.11
N THR A 193 -0.81 18.05 -6.33
CA THR A 193 -0.96 17.43 -7.66
C THR A 193 -2.30 17.78 -8.28
N LEU A 194 -3.39 17.73 -7.50
CA LEU A 194 -4.71 18.12 -7.98
C LEU A 194 -4.75 19.60 -8.36
N ILE A 195 -4.15 20.47 -7.54
CA ILE A 195 -4.07 21.91 -7.83
C ILE A 195 -3.31 22.17 -9.13
N GLU A 196 -2.17 21.49 -9.31
CA GLU A 196 -1.40 21.58 -10.56
C GLU A 196 -2.22 21.13 -11.76
N VAL A 197 -2.89 19.97 -11.68
CA VAL A 197 -3.78 19.45 -12.74
C VAL A 197 -4.89 20.45 -13.08
N LEU A 198 -5.57 21.02 -12.08
CA LEU A 198 -6.64 21.99 -12.32
C LEU A 198 -6.13 23.31 -12.94
N ASN A 199 -4.85 23.63 -12.76
CA ASN A 199 -4.22 24.83 -13.31
C ASN A 199 -3.55 24.59 -14.68
N GLU A 200 -3.49 23.35 -15.17
CA GLU A 200 -2.95 23.05 -16.51
C GLU A 200 -3.76 23.76 -17.61
N ALA A 201 -3.05 24.19 -18.65
CA ALA A 201 -3.64 24.89 -19.77
C ALA A 201 -4.41 23.92 -20.69
N ILE A 202 -5.66 24.26 -21.03
CA ILE A 202 -6.58 23.41 -21.82
C ILE A 202 -6.43 23.65 -23.34
N ALA A 203 -5.40 24.39 -23.77
CA ALA A 203 -5.26 24.76 -25.19
C ALA A 203 -5.02 23.55 -26.11
N ASP A 204 -4.38 22.50 -25.58
CA ASP A 204 -4.10 21.23 -26.28
C ASP A 204 -4.53 20.08 -25.36
N ILE A 205 -5.65 19.42 -25.70
CA ILE A 205 -6.27 18.38 -24.87
C ILE A 205 -5.42 17.12 -24.82
N GLU A 206 -4.81 16.73 -25.94
CA GLU A 206 -3.97 15.53 -25.99
C GLU A 206 -2.70 15.73 -25.15
N ALA A 207 -2.04 16.88 -25.29
CA ALA A 207 -0.88 17.21 -24.48
C ALA A 207 -1.24 17.37 -22.98
N ALA A 208 -2.42 17.92 -22.66
CA ALA A 208 -2.89 18.01 -21.29
C ALA A 208 -3.17 16.63 -20.69
N TYR A 209 -3.80 15.73 -21.45
CA TYR A 209 -4.09 14.36 -21.02
C TYR A 209 -2.82 13.59 -20.65
N GLU A 210 -1.79 13.64 -21.51
CA GLU A 210 -0.49 13.01 -21.24
C GLU A 210 0.18 13.57 -19.98
N LYS A 211 0.17 14.90 -19.80
CA LYS A 211 0.73 15.55 -18.60
C LYS A 211 -0.01 15.15 -17.32
N ILE A 212 -1.34 15.09 -17.37
CA ILE A 212 -2.16 14.66 -16.23
C ILE A 212 -1.78 13.22 -15.85
N HIS A 213 -1.61 12.33 -16.82
CA HIS A 213 -1.23 10.95 -16.55
C HIS A 213 0.20 10.80 -16.03
N LEU A 214 1.14 11.63 -16.48
CA LEU A 214 2.48 11.70 -15.87
C LEU A 214 2.40 12.13 -14.40
N LYS A 215 1.56 13.11 -14.07
CA LYS A 215 1.32 13.54 -12.67
C LYS A 215 0.65 12.45 -11.84
N LEU A 216 -0.30 11.71 -12.42
CA LEU A 216 -0.93 10.55 -11.77
C LEU A 216 0.06 9.41 -11.51
N ASP A 217 0.97 9.13 -12.44
CA ASP A 217 2.02 8.12 -12.25
C ASP A 217 2.99 8.51 -11.12
N LEU A 218 3.32 9.79 -10.98
CA LEU A 218 4.12 10.31 -9.85
C LEU A 218 3.35 10.21 -8.53
N LEU A 219 2.08 10.65 -8.51
CA LEU A 219 1.21 10.60 -7.33
C LEU A 219 1.02 9.18 -6.81
N LEU A 220 0.86 8.20 -7.70
CA LEU A 220 0.63 6.80 -7.35
C LEU A 220 1.94 6.01 -7.22
N GLU A 221 3.09 6.69 -7.18
CA GLU A 221 4.43 6.10 -7.07
C GLU A 221 4.71 4.99 -8.11
N ARG A 222 4.04 5.05 -9.25
CA ARG A 222 4.22 4.10 -10.35
C ARG A 222 5.52 4.38 -11.10
N SER A 223 6.00 5.62 -11.04
CA SER A 223 7.31 6.01 -11.54
C SER A 223 8.41 5.34 -10.71
N ARG A 224 9.02 4.26 -11.23
CA ARG A 224 10.38 3.79 -10.88
C ARG A 224 11.44 4.87 -11.09
N GLU A 225 11.33 6.00 -10.41
CA GLU A 225 12.44 6.91 -10.19
C GLU A 225 13.04 6.48 -8.87
N PHE A 226 14.20 5.84 -8.93
CA PHE A 226 14.97 5.49 -7.75
C PHE A 226 15.16 6.74 -6.92
N LEU A 227 14.65 6.74 -5.69
CA LEU A 227 14.92 7.85 -4.77
C LEU A 227 16.45 7.95 -4.60
N PRO A 228 17.01 9.15 -4.48
CA PRO A 228 18.42 9.29 -4.14
C PRO A 228 18.64 8.66 -2.76
N PHE A 229 19.44 7.59 -2.74
CA PHE A 229 19.67 6.78 -1.55
C PHE A 229 21.06 7.03 -0.96
N GLU A 230 21.15 7.06 0.37
CA GLU A 230 22.44 7.09 1.06
C GLU A 230 23.07 5.69 1.09
N ILE A 231 24.27 5.55 0.50
CA ILE A 231 25.02 4.28 0.43
C ILE A 231 25.87 4.08 1.71
N GLY A 232 25.51 4.75 2.80
CA GLY A 232 26.18 4.58 4.10
C GLY A 232 25.91 3.20 4.69
N ALA A 233 26.96 2.43 5.01
CA ALA A 233 26.83 1.08 5.59
C ALA A 233 26.19 1.08 7.00
N HIS A 234 26.16 2.22 7.68
CA HIS A 234 25.64 2.37 9.06
C HIS A 234 24.94 3.73 9.24
N LEU A 235 23.69 3.81 8.78
CA LEU A 235 22.85 4.98 9.02
C LEU A 235 22.27 4.89 10.43
N ILE A 236 22.73 5.75 11.33
CA ILE A 236 22.19 5.85 12.69
C ILE A 236 22.07 7.31 13.07
N GLU A 237 20.99 7.65 13.77
CA GLU A 237 20.82 9.00 14.28
C GLU A 237 21.81 9.29 15.41
N ILE A 238 22.48 10.43 15.29
CA ILE A 238 23.49 10.91 16.23
C ILE A 238 23.28 12.40 16.46
N GLU A 239 23.72 12.88 17.63
CA GLU A 239 23.82 14.31 17.93
C GLU A 239 22.50 15.11 17.85
N THR A 240 21.37 14.48 18.22
CA THR A 240 20.06 15.15 18.33
C THR A 240 19.56 15.21 19.78
N GLU A 241 18.66 16.15 20.10
CA GLU A 241 17.97 16.20 21.41
C GLU A 241 17.27 14.86 21.69
N TYR A 242 16.73 14.21 20.65
CA TYR A 242 16.09 12.90 20.77
C TYR A 242 17.06 11.82 21.27
N VAL A 243 18.28 11.76 20.71
CA VAL A 243 19.32 10.79 21.12
C VAL A 243 19.65 10.97 22.61
N GLU A 244 19.89 12.21 23.04
CA GLU A 244 20.21 12.51 24.44
C GLU A 244 19.08 12.11 25.40
N MET A 245 17.83 12.37 25.01
CA MET A 245 16.68 12.02 25.82
C MET A 245 16.45 10.50 25.86
N LEU A 246 16.64 9.80 24.74
CA LEU A 246 16.46 8.36 24.62
C LEU A 246 17.41 7.57 25.55
N ASP A 247 18.60 8.08 25.84
CA ASP A 247 19.56 7.43 26.76
C ASP A 247 18.96 7.21 28.16
N SER A 248 18.11 8.13 28.61
CA SER A 248 17.43 8.05 29.91
C SER A 248 16.16 7.16 29.92
N VAL A 249 15.69 6.74 28.75
CA VAL A 249 14.46 5.95 28.59
C VAL A 249 14.77 4.46 28.77
N ALA A 250 13.87 3.68 29.37
CA ALA A 250 14.05 2.23 29.45
C ALA A 250 13.89 1.57 28.07
N SER A 251 14.57 0.44 27.85
CA SER A 251 14.48 -0.32 26.60
C SER A 251 13.16 -1.11 26.50
N ARG A 252 12.04 -0.40 26.50
CA ARG A 252 10.68 -0.95 26.29
C ARG A 252 9.94 -0.06 25.30
N PHE A 253 9.11 -0.66 24.46
CA PHE A 253 8.42 0.03 23.38
C PHE A 253 7.57 1.20 23.91
N LEU A 254 6.80 0.94 24.97
CA LEU A 254 5.88 1.92 25.53
C LEU A 254 6.58 3.15 26.13
N ASP A 255 7.79 2.99 26.69
CA ASP A 255 8.54 4.13 27.22
C ASP A 255 9.11 5.01 26.10
N ILE A 256 9.61 4.41 25.02
CA ILE A 256 10.07 5.14 23.83
C ILE A 256 8.90 5.87 23.16
N ARG A 257 7.72 5.23 23.10
CA ARG A 257 6.50 5.88 22.63
C ARG A 257 6.10 7.06 23.51
N GLU A 258 6.19 6.94 24.84
CA GLU A 258 5.85 8.04 25.75
C GLU A 258 6.82 9.22 25.60
N LEU A 259 8.11 8.97 25.34
CA LEU A 259 9.05 10.02 24.94
C LEU A 259 8.57 10.74 23.66
N CYS A 260 8.24 9.98 22.62
CA CYS A 260 7.77 10.55 21.35
C CYS A 260 6.49 11.37 21.54
N LYS A 261 5.55 10.89 22.34
CA LYS A 261 4.32 11.60 22.70
C LYS A 261 4.60 12.91 23.43
N THR A 262 5.53 12.89 24.40
CA THR A 262 5.93 14.07 25.16
C THR A 262 6.56 15.13 24.25
N LEU A 263 7.46 14.71 23.35
CA LEU A 263 8.09 15.62 22.38
C LEU A 263 7.08 16.13 21.36
N TYR A 264 6.23 15.26 20.81
CA TYR A 264 5.21 15.63 19.84
C TYR A 264 4.23 16.67 20.40
N SER A 265 3.82 16.55 21.67
CA SER A 265 2.90 17.53 22.29
C SER A 265 3.42 18.97 22.31
N LYS A 266 4.74 19.18 22.16
CA LYS A 266 5.34 20.52 22.08
C LYS A 266 5.24 21.14 20.68
N VAL A 267 5.03 20.32 19.66
CA VAL A 267 5.08 20.71 18.23
C VAL A 267 3.84 20.27 17.45
N SER A 268 2.84 19.68 18.10
CA SER A 268 1.70 19.03 17.46
C SER A 268 0.86 20.02 16.64
N SER A 269 0.50 19.63 15.42
CA SER A 269 -0.47 20.32 14.59
C SER A 269 -1.24 19.34 13.72
N ASP A 270 -2.44 19.74 13.28
CA ASP A 270 -3.23 18.95 12.33
C ASP A 270 -2.47 18.76 11.01
N GLU A 271 -1.77 19.81 10.54
CA GLU A 271 -0.94 19.75 9.34
C GLU A 271 0.11 18.63 9.40
N ILE A 272 0.82 18.49 10.54
CA ILE A 272 1.80 17.42 10.72
C ILE A 272 1.10 16.06 10.74
N PHE A 273 -0.03 15.93 11.43
CA PHE A 273 -0.78 14.68 11.48
C PHE A 273 -1.27 14.23 10.09
N TRP A 274 -1.86 15.15 9.33
CA TRP A 274 -2.33 14.86 7.97
C TRP A 274 -1.17 14.57 7.02
N SER A 275 -0.01 15.19 7.24
CA SER A 275 1.20 14.89 6.47
C SER A 275 1.66 13.43 6.59
N LEU A 276 1.20 12.66 7.58
CA LEU A 276 1.52 11.23 7.71
C LEU A 276 0.74 10.34 6.72
N GLN A 277 -0.29 10.87 6.06
CA GLN A 277 -1.20 10.14 5.17
C GLN A 277 -1.61 8.79 5.75
N ARG A 278 -2.21 8.80 6.94
CA ARG A 278 -2.67 7.59 7.66
C ARG A 278 -1.59 6.52 7.93
N GLY A 279 -0.32 6.89 7.82
CA GLY A 279 0.82 6.05 8.12
C GLY A 279 1.46 5.36 6.90
N VAL A 280 1.09 5.72 5.67
CA VAL A 280 1.73 5.18 4.45
C VAL A 280 2.84 6.07 3.89
N LYS A 281 2.90 7.35 4.27
CA LYS A 281 3.87 8.29 3.69
C LYS A 281 5.31 7.99 4.12
N VAL A 282 6.24 8.12 3.18
CA VAL A 282 7.68 8.19 3.47
C VAL A 282 7.97 9.42 4.34
N LEU A 283 8.47 9.21 5.54
CA LEU A 283 8.70 10.28 6.52
C LEU A 283 9.97 11.05 6.15
N THR A 284 9.94 12.37 6.16
CA THR A 284 11.06 13.22 5.71
C THR A 284 11.56 14.21 6.77
N ASP A 285 10.83 14.38 7.87
CA ASP A 285 11.22 15.27 8.97
C ASP A 285 10.96 14.68 10.36
N GLU A 286 11.62 15.25 11.36
CA GLU A 286 11.55 14.77 12.74
C GLU A 286 10.15 14.88 13.36
N LYS A 287 9.38 15.92 13.05
CA LYS A 287 8.04 16.09 13.62
C LYS A 287 7.12 14.97 13.14
N GLN A 288 7.28 14.54 11.89
CA GLN A 288 6.58 13.37 11.35
C GLN A 288 6.97 12.08 12.09
N LEU A 289 8.27 11.87 12.39
CA LEU A 289 8.73 10.72 13.16
C LEU A 289 8.02 10.64 14.54
N LEU A 290 8.00 11.75 15.27
CA LEU A 290 7.34 11.85 16.57
C LEU A 290 5.83 11.64 16.46
N ALA A 291 5.19 12.28 15.48
CA ALA A 291 3.76 12.19 15.23
C ALA A 291 3.33 10.75 14.90
N TYR A 292 4.14 10.03 14.11
CA TYR A 292 3.86 8.65 13.69
C TYR A 292 3.84 7.69 14.89
N ILE A 293 4.90 7.65 15.71
CA ILE A 293 4.96 6.76 16.88
C ILE A 293 3.85 7.13 17.89
N ASN A 294 3.59 8.43 18.08
CA ASN A 294 2.50 8.88 18.94
C ASN A 294 1.14 8.34 18.45
N SER A 295 0.85 8.48 17.16
CA SER A 295 -0.48 8.21 16.58
C SER A 295 -0.72 6.73 16.34
N TYR A 296 0.27 6.01 15.83
CA TYR A 296 0.12 4.64 15.34
C TYR A 296 0.88 3.60 16.18
N GLY A 297 1.80 4.02 17.06
CA GLY A 297 2.69 3.11 17.79
C GLY A 297 1.98 2.03 18.62
N ASN A 298 0.89 2.37 19.33
CA ASN A 298 0.14 1.38 20.11
C ASN A 298 -0.50 0.29 19.25
N MET A 299 -1.02 0.67 18.08
CA MET A 299 -1.66 -0.24 17.14
C MET A 299 -0.62 -1.18 16.52
N HIS A 300 0.53 -0.65 16.11
CA HIS A 300 1.65 -1.46 15.61
C HIS A 300 2.13 -2.44 16.67
N HIS A 301 2.40 -1.97 17.88
CA HIS A 301 2.83 -2.81 19.00
C HIS A 301 1.87 -3.97 19.24
N ALA A 302 0.57 -3.68 19.38
CA ALA A 302 -0.42 -4.72 19.62
C ALA A 302 -0.49 -5.75 18.48
N LYS A 303 -0.40 -5.31 17.21
CA LYS A 303 -0.43 -6.20 16.04
C LYS A 303 0.80 -7.10 16.00
N VAL A 304 1.99 -6.51 16.10
CA VAL A 304 3.26 -7.25 16.04
C VAL A 304 3.36 -8.22 17.22
N MET A 305 3.09 -7.77 18.45
CA MET A 305 3.11 -8.66 19.63
C MET A 305 2.13 -9.83 19.51
N SER A 306 0.94 -9.60 18.93
CA SER A 306 -0.01 -10.68 18.65
C SER A 306 0.52 -11.68 17.62
N ALA A 307 1.24 -11.23 16.61
CA ALA A 307 1.82 -12.11 15.59
C ALA A 307 3.01 -12.90 16.15
N LEU A 308 3.90 -12.25 16.90
CA LEU A 308 5.05 -12.88 17.55
C LEU A 308 4.65 -13.98 18.53
N ALA A 309 3.50 -13.85 19.19
CA ALA A 309 2.95 -14.88 20.06
C ALA A 309 2.60 -16.20 19.35
N SER A 310 2.57 -16.19 18.02
CA SER A 310 2.33 -17.39 17.21
C SER A 310 3.63 -18.08 16.76
N LEU A 311 4.80 -17.49 17.01
CA LEU A 311 6.07 -18.12 16.68
C LEU A 311 6.37 -19.28 17.64
N PRO A 312 6.88 -20.42 17.14
CA PRO A 312 7.32 -21.53 17.99
C PRO A 312 8.44 -21.10 18.94
N SER A 313 8.45 -21.64 20.16
CA SER A 313 9.45 -21.27 21.17
C SER A 313 10.88 -21.61 20.74
N GLU A 314 11.06 -22.62 19.89
CA GLU A 314 12.36 -23.06 19.37
C GLU A 314 13.06 -21.96 18.56
N VAL A 315 12.28 -21.08 17.90
CA VAL A 315 12.80 -19.91 17.18
C VAL A 315 13.64 -19.05 18.11
N PHE A 316 13.17 -18.81 19.32
CA PHE A 316 13.83 -17.95 20.31
C PHE A 316 15.04 -18.59 20.98
N THR A 317 15.37 -19.84 20.64
CA THR A 317 16.59 -20.53 21.12
C THR A 317 17.63 -20.73 20.01
N SER A 318 17.32 -20.32 18.78
CA SER A 318 18.14 -20.55 17.58
C SER A 318 19.08 -19.37 17.25
N HIS A 319 19.93 -19.56 16.24
CA HIS A 319 20.72 -18.47 15.65
C HIS A 319 19.89 -17.77 14.58
N LEU A 320 19.61 -16.49 14.78
CA LEU A 320 18.66 -15.72 13.97
C LEU A 320 19.32 -14.57 13.21
N GLU A 321 18.81 -14.29 12.02
CA GLU A 321 19.01 -13.04 11.29
C GLU A 321 17.64 -12.36 11.12
N ILE A 322 17.52 -11.08 11.47
CA ILE A 322 16.27 -10.31 11.34
C ILE A 322 16.33 -9.43 10.08
N TYR A 323 15.26 -9.39 9.31
CA TYR A 323 15.07 -8.51 8.16
C TYR A 323 13.76 -7.74 8.33
N ASP A 324 13.83 -6.43 8.53
CA ASP A 324 12.68 -5.54 8.73
C ASP A 324 12.44 -4.73 7.45
N TRP A 325 11.37 -5.09 6.72
CA TRP A 325 11.06 -4.58 5.38
C TRP A 325 10.11 -3.38 5.48
N GLY A 326 10.54 -2.22 4.96
CA GLY A 326 9.82 -0.97 5.18
C GLY A 326 9.80 -0.63 6.67
N CYS A 327 10.97 -0.67 7.32
CA CYS A 327 11.07 -0.69 8.78
C CYS A 327 10.57 0.60 9.45
N GLY A 328 10.43 1.71 8.70
CA GLY A 328 10.12 3.02 9.24
C GLY A 328 11.10 3.36 10.37
N GLN A 329 10.56 3.53 11.58
CA GLN A 329 11.35 3.80 12.79
C GLN A 329 11.71 2.54 13.61
N GLY A 330 11.68 1.36 12.99
CA GLY A 330 12.10 0.09 13.59
C GLY A 330 11.12 -0.51 14.58
N LEU A 331 9.83 -0.17 14.49
CA LEU A 331 8.81 -0.57 15.48
C LEU A 331 8.65 -2.10 15.55
N ALA A 332 8.68 -2.80 14.41
CA ALA A 332 8.55 -4.25 14.37
C ALA A 332 9.76 -4.93 15.01
N THR A 333 10.99 -4.51 14.66
CA THR A 333 12.21 -5.00 15.30
C THR A 333 12.25 -4.70 16.81
N MET A 334 11.83 -3.50 17.24
CA MET A 334 11.70 -3.18 18.68
C MET A 334 10.78 -4.15 19.40
N CYS A 335 9.61 -4.44 18.83
CA CYS A 335 8.66 -5.40 19.40
C CYS A 335 9.24 -6.82 19.45
N PHE A 336 9.97 -7.24 18.41
CA PHE A 336 10.65 -8.54 18.39
C PHE A 336 11.66 -8.67 19.53
N LEU A 337 12.52 -7.65 19.70
CA LEU A 337 13.54 -7.62 20.74
C LEU A 337 12.91 -7.58 22.14
N GLU A 338 11.87 -6.77 22.34
CA GLU A 338 11.10 -6.72 23.59
C GLU A 338 10.45 -8.08 23.90
N TYR A 339 9.79 -8.70 22.91
CA TYR A 339 9.14 -10.00 23.07
C TYR A 339 10.14 -11.09 23.47
N SER A 340 11.30 -11.13 22.81
CA SER A 340 12.35 -12.10 23.14
C SER A 340 12.89 -11.92 24.57
N GLN A 341 13.04 -10.68 25.04
CA GLN A 341 13.41 -10.39 26.44
C GLN A 341 12.34 -10.87 27.42
N ILE A 342 11.05 -10.67 27.10
CA ILE A 342 9.92 -11.13 27.93
C ILE A 342 9.90 -12.66 28.05
N GLN A 343 10.27 -13.39 26.99
CA GLN A 343 10.36 -14.85 27.03
C GLN A 343 11.56 -15.39 27.82
N ASP A 344 12.39 -14.53 28.43
CA ASP A 344 13.67 -14.88 29.06
C ASP A 344 14.55 -15.75 28.16
N SER A 345 14.43 -15.52 26.85
CA SER A 345 15.11 -16.32 25.84
C SER A 345 16.51 -15.76 25.60
N HIS A 346 17.54 -16.60 25.70
CA HIS A 346 18.90 -16.26 25.29
C HIS A 346 19.04 -16.31 23.76
N VAL A 347 18.13 -15.66 23.04
CA VAL A 347 18.10 -15.71 21.58
C VAL A 347 19.40 -15.15 21.01
N ASN A 348 20.03 -15.94 20.13
CA ASN A 348 21.25 -15.52 19.48
C ASN A 348 20.93 -14.83 18.14
N ILE A 349 20.51 -13.57 18.22
CA ILE A 349 20.37 -12.74 17.01
C ILE A 349 21.77 -12.31 16.56
N LYS A 350 22.21 -12.87 15.43
CA LYS A 350 23.49 -12.58 14.78
C LYS A 350 23.50 -11.17 14.20
N SER A 351 22.44 -10.80 13.48
CA SER A 351 22.31 -9.49 12.84
C SER A 351 20.84 -9.07 12.68
N ALA A 352 20.64 -7.76 12.54
CA ALA A 352 19.39 -7.18 12.05
C ALA A 352 19.68 -6.29 10.84
N THR A 353 18.91 -6.47 9.78
CA THR A 353 18.94 -5.67 8.56
C THR A 353 17.65 -4.85 8.50
N LEU A 354 17.81 -3.53 8.46
CA LEU A 354 16.71 -2.57 8.36
C LEU A 354 16.64 -2.06 6.92
N ILE A 355 15.49 -2.17 6.27
CA ILE A 355 15.26 -1.71 4.88
C ILE A 355 14.18 -0.63 4.90
N GLU A 356 14.50 0.57 4.44
CA GLU A 356 13.58 1.71 4.47
C GLU A 356 14.04 2.84 3.54
N PRO A 357 13.16 3.38 2.65
CA PRO A 357 13.52 4.50 1.76
C PRO A 357 13.73 5.84 2.48
N SER A 358 13.11 6.07 3.65
CA SER A 358 13.35 7.27 4.45
C SER A 358 14.69 7.21 5.20
N GLU A 359 15.63 8.08 4.82
CA GLU A 359 16.93 8.21 5.50
C GLU A 359 16.78 8.60 6.98
N ILE A 360 15.87 9.54 7.30
CA ILE A 360 15.68 9.98 8.68
C ILE A 360 15.01 8.89 9.53
N ALA A 361 14.06 8.13 8.96
CA ALA A 361 13.39 7.05 9.67
C ALA A 361 14.33 5.86 9.91
N ILE A 362 15.12 5.44 8.91
CA ILE A 362 16.07 4.32 9.08
C ILE A 362 17.17 4.65 10.10
N LYS A 363 17.63 5.91 10.16
CA LYS A 363 18.55 6.40 11.20
C LYS A 363 17.94 6.29 12.60
N ARG A 364 16.67 6.69 12.75
CA ARG A 364 15.90 6.56 14.01
C ARG A 364 15.66 5.10 14.38
N ALA A 365 15.35 4.25 13.40
CA ALA A 365 15.19 2.81 13.59
C ALA A 365 16.47 2.16 14.12
N ALA A 366 17.61 2.49 13.51
CA ALA A 366 18.90 1.99 13.94
C ALA A 366 19.22 2.37 15.39
N LEU A 367 18.93 3.63 15.76
CA LEU A 367 19.07 4.13 17.13
C LEU A 367 18.19 3.33 18.10
N HIS A 368 16.91 3.13 17.78
CA HIS A 368 16.01 2.33 18.61
C HIS A 368 16.50 0.89 18.77
N VAL A 369 16.91 0.23 17.69
CA VAL A 369 17.41 -1.16 17.76
C VAL A 369 18.65 -1.25 18.66
N LYS A 370 19.57 -0.30 18.56
CA LYS A 370 20.74 -0.21 19.45
C LYS A 370 20.37 0.05 20.92
N LYS A 371 19.26 0.75 21.19
CA LYS A 371 18.73 0.93 22.54
C LYS A 371 18.29 -0.41 23.17
N PHE A 372 17.72 -1.33 22.39
CA PHE A 372 17.36 -2.66 22.88
C PHE A 372 18.55 -3.61 22.96
N LYS A 373 19.49 -3.54 22.00
CA LYS A 373 20.65 -4.43 21.96
C LYS A 373 21.89 -3.73 21.37
N LYS A 374 22.73 -3.18 22.24
CA LYS A 374 23.90 -2.38 21.88
C LYS A 374 24.89 -3.12 20.97
N ASP A 375 25.15 -4.39 21.27
CA ASP A 375 26.16 -5.21 20.59
C ASP A 375 25.63 -5.95 19.35
N LEU A 376 24.35 -5.73 18.97
CA LEU A 376 23.77 -6.35 17.79
C LEU A 376 24.45 -5.84 16.51
N MET A 377 24.87 -6.75 15.62
CA MET A 377 25.33 -6.37 14.29
C MET A 377 24.15 -5.78 13.51
N LEU A 378 24.25 -4.50 13.17
CA LEU A 378 23.16 -3.77 12.53
C LEU A 378 23.58 -3.35 11.11
N ILE A 379 22.71 -3.63 10.15
CA ILE A 379 22.89 -3.32 8.74
C ILE A 379 21.71 -2.43 8.32
N THR A 380 21.99 -1.32 7.65
CA THR A 380 20.96 -0.41 7.14
C THR A 380 21.00 -0.37 5.62
N LYS A 381 19.84 -0.50 4.99
CA LYS A 381 19.64 -0.43 3.54
C LYS A 381 18.62 0.67 3.25
N ASN A 382 19.11 1.86 2.94
CA ASN A 382 18.25 2.97 2.56
C ASN A 382 17.81 2.79 1.10
N LYS A 383 16.75 2.01 0.88
CA LYS A 383 16.21 1.64 -0.43
C LYS A 383 14.71 1.37 -0.30
N ASP A 384 13.95 1.65 -1.36
CA ASP A 384 12.59 1.11 -1.50
C ASP A 384 12.63 -0.39 -1.89
N LEU A 385 11.47 -1.06 -1.87
CA LEU A 385 11.38 -2.50 -2.12
C LEU A 385 11.73 -2.89 -3.56
N ASP A 386 11.37 -2.07 -4.54
CA ASP A 386 11.64 -2.32 -5.96
C ASP A 386 13.12 -2.08 -6.33
N SER A 387 13.88 -1.40 -5.46
CA SER A 387 15.30 -1.09 -5.60
C SER A 387 16.24 -2.10 -4.93
N ILE A 388 15.68 -3.02 -4.15
CA ILE A 388 16.41 -4.09 -3.51
C ILE A 388 16.77 -5.16 -4.55
N SER A 389 17.97 -5.72 -4.41
CA SER A 389 18.49 -6.79 -5.24
C SER A 389 19.12 -7.89 -4.39
N PRO A 390 19.33 -9.10 -4.92
CA PRO A 390 19.99 -10.17 -4.15
C PRO A 390 21.39 -9.80 -3.63
N ASP A 391 22.12 -8.97 -4.38
CA ASP A 391 23.44 -8.47 -3.98
C ASP A 391 23.41 -7.57 -2.73
N ASP A 392 22.24 -7.08 -2.32
CA ASP A 392 22.10 -6.32 -1.09
C ASP A 392 22.23 -7.18 0.17
N PHE A 393 22.09 -8.50 0.05
CA PHE A 393 22.03 -9.41 1.18
C PHE A 393 23.22 -10.37 1.21
N ASN A 394 23.63 -10.71 2.42
CA ASN A 394 24.61 -11.76 2.68
C ASN A 394 24.06 -12.65 3.79
N SER A 395 23.03 -13.41 3.42
CA SER A 395 22.33 -14.33 4.33
C SER A 395 23.07 -15.66 4.41
N SER A 396 22.91 -16.37 5.53
CA SER A 396 23.51 -17.69 5.72
C SER A 396 22.43 -18.76 5.75
N GLU A 397 22.55 -19.83 4.94
CA GLU A 397 21.65 -21.00 4.98
C GLU A 397 21.53 -21.65 6.36
N LYS A 398 22.55 -21.53 7.21
CA LYS A 398 22.60 -22.15 8.54
C LYS A 398 21.86 -21.36 9.64
N THR A 399 21.42 -20.15 9.33
CA THR A 399 20.70 -19.28 10.27
C THR A 399 19.23 -19.21 9.89
N ILE A 400 18.36 -19.20 10.90
CA ILE A 400 16.93 -18.95 10.67
C ILE A 400 16.76 -17.47 10.36
N LYS A 401 15.97 -17.14 9.34
CA LYS A 401 15.66 -15.76 8.98
C LYS A 401 14.29 -15.40 9.53
N ILE A 402 14.19 -14.25 10.19
CA ILE A 402 12.92 -13.66 10.61
C ILE A 402 12.67 -12.44 9.72
N HIS A 403 11.68 -12.54 8.85
CA HIS A 403 11.22 -11.44 8.02
C HIS A 403 10.04 -10.75 8.70
N LEU A 404 10.20 -9.47 9.00
CA LEU A 404 9.16 -8.62 9.58
C LEU A 404 8.59 -7.76 8.47
N PHE A 405 7.30 -7.94 8.20
CA PHE A 405 6.53 -7.13 7.25
C PHE A 405 5.38 -6.44 8.01
N SER A 406 5.63 -5.23 8.51
CA SER A 406 4.67 -4.50 9.34
C SER A 406 4.02 -3.32 8.60
N ASN A 407 2.79 -3.50 8.16
CA ASN A 407 1.98 -2.55 7.37
C ASN A 407 2.68 -2.14 6.05
N ILE A 408 3.29 -3.11 5.38
CA ILE A 408 4.06 -2.88 4.15
C ILE A 408 3.61 -3.78 3.00
N LEU A 409 3.00 -4.94 3.23
CA LEU A 409 2.53 -5.79 2.13
C LEU A 409 1.19 -5.34 1.55
N ASP A 410 0.46 -4.50 2.30
CA ASP A 410 -0.82 -3.93 1.93
C ASP A 410 -0.74 -2.62 1.13
N ILE A 411 0.47 -2.08 0.90
CA ILE A 411 0.65 -0.90 0.04
C ILE A 411 0.72 -1.30 -1.45
N ASP A 412 0.34 -0.36 -2.31
CA ASP A 412 0.19 -0.59 -3.76
C ASP A 412 1.43 -0.22 -4.58
N PHE A 413 2.42 0.40 -3.94
CA PHE A 413 3.52 1.15 -4.57
C PHE A 413 4.79 0.32 -4.82
N PHE A 414 4.69 -1.00 -4.87
CA PHE A 414 5.80 -1.90 -5.20
C PHE A 414 5.29 -3.14 -5.94
N SER A 415 6.16 -3.79 -6.70
CA SER A 415 5.84 -5.08 -7.33
C SER A 415 5.98 -6.21 -6.31
N MET A 416 4.86 -6.89 -6.04
CA MET A 416 4.88 -8.06 -5.16
C MET A 416 5.66 -9.21 -5.83
N SER A 417 5.57 -9.33 -7.15
CA SER A 417 6.28 -10.34 -7.93
C SER A 417 7.81 -10.17 -7.81
N ASP A 418 8.30 -8.94 -7.98
CA ASP A 418 9.73 -8.62 -7.86
C ASP A 418 10.23 -8.87 -6.42
N LEU A 419 9.45 -8.49 -5.40
CA LEU A 419 9.77 -8.78 -3.98
C LEU A 419 9.88 -10.28 -3.71
N VAL A 420 8.91 -11.08 -4.16
CA VAL A 420 8.91 -12.54 -3.97
C VAL A 420 10.12 -13.18 -4.65
N SER A 421 10.44 -12.78 -5.88
CA SER A 421 11.63 -13.29 -6.59
C SER A 421 12.89 -12.97 -5.80
N ASN A 422 13.05 -11.71 -5.38
CA ASN A 422 14.20 -11.28 -4.58
C ASN A 422 14.32 -12.08 -3.27
N LEU A 423 13.21 -12.36 -2.58
CA LEU A 423 13.22 -13.17 -1.36
C LEU A 423 13.72 -14.59 -1.63
N LYS A 424 13.19 -15.23 -2.68
CA LYS A 424 13.59 -16.59 -3.08
C LYS A 424 15.05 -16.66 -3.49
N ASP A 425 15.57 -15.65 -4.18
CA ASP A 425 16.95 -15.62 -4.65
C ASP A 425 17.97 -15.29 -3.54
N SER A 426 17.52 -14.68 -2.43
CA SER A 426 18.42 -14.12 -1.40
C SER A 426 18.48 -14.88 -0.08
N PHE A 427 17.45 -15.68 0.25
CA PHE A 427 17.25 -16.20 1.60
C PHE A 427 17.04 -17.72 1.66
N ASN A 428 17.97 -18.50 1.08
CA ASN A 428 17.95 -19.96 1.16
C ASN A 428 17.86 -20.51 2.60
N GLY A 429 17.16 -21.63 2.79
CA GLY A 429 16.99 -22.33 4.07
C GLY A 429 15.71 -21.96 4.81
N LEU A 430 15.71 -22.07 6.14
CA LEU A 430 14.50 -21.85 6.94
C LEU A 430 14.21 -20.36 7.19
N ASN A 431 13.03 -19.92 6.73
CA ASN A 431 12.53 -18.55 6.85
C ASN A 431 11.22 -18.52 7.64
N TYR A 432 11.06 -17.57 8.55
CA TYR A 432 9.80 -17.22 9.17
C TYR A 432 9.39 -15.84 8.72
N PHE A 433 8.13 -15.71 8.31
CA PHE A 433 7.52 -14.48 7.86
C PHE A 433 6.48 -14.05 8.89
N VAL A 434 6.66 -12.86 9.46
CA VAL A 434 5.72 -12.22 10.38
C VAL A 434 5.11 -11.04 9.65
N CYS A 435 3.95 -11.28 9.02
CA CYS A 435 3.25 -10.28 8.24
C CYS A 435 2.06 -9.74 9.04
N VAL A 436 2.04 -8.43 9.28
CA VAL A 436 0.94 -7.75 9.98
C VAL A 436 0.50 -6.53 9.20
N SER A 437 -0.80 -6.37 9.00
CA SER A 437 -1.40 -5.22 8.31
C SER A 437 -2.71 -4.82 9.01
N PRO A 438 -3.19 -3.57 8.87
CA PRO A 438 -4.61 -3.29 9.12
C PRO A 438 -5.49 -4.02 8.09
N TYR A 439 -6.76 -4.26 8.44
CA TYR A 439 -7.76 -4.58 7.41
C TYR A 439 -8.17 -3.30 6.70
N VAL A 440 -7.98 -3.23 5.38
CA VAL A 440 -8.34 -2.10 4.53
C VAL A 440 -9.46 -2.50 3.56
N THR A 441 -9.16 -3.38 2.59
CA THR A 441 -10.13 -3.93 1.63
C THR A 441 -9.92 -5.44 1.44
N GLU A 442 -10.88 -6.08 0.78
CA GLU A 442 -10.76 -7.48 0.34
C GLU A 442 -9.58 -7.66 -0.64
N GLN A 443 -9.37 -6.71 -1.57
CA GLN A 443 -8.21 -6.74 -2.49
C GLN A 443 -6.87 -6.71 -1.74
N LYS A 444 -6.69 -5.80 -0.77
CA LYS A 444 -5.44 -5.71 0.00
C LYS A 444 -5.22 -6.92 0.90
N THR A 445 -6.30 -7.48 1.45
CA THR A 445 -6.23 -8.75 2.19
C THR A 445 -5.83 -9.91 1.27
N GLN A 446 -6.38 -9.96 0.05
CA GLN A 446 -6.02 -10.97 -0.94
C GLN A 446 -4.57 -10.83 -1.40
N ARG A 447 -4.06 -9.60 -1.60
CA ARG A 447 -2.63 -9.34 -1.90
C ARG A 447 -1.70 -9.94 -0.83
N LEU A 448 -2.08 -9.85 0.44
CA LEU A 448 -1.34 -10.49 1.53
C LEU A 448 -1.41 -12.02 1.47
N ASN A 449 -2.58 -12.60 1.18
CA ASN A 449 -2.73 -14.04 1.01
C ASN A 449 -1.88 -14.55 -0.17
N ASP A 450 -1.89 -13.82 -1.28
CA ASP A 450 -1.11 -14.14 -2.48
C ASP A 450 0.39 -14.15 -2.17
N PHE A 451 0.89 -13.23 -1.34
CA PHE A 451 2.28 -13.26 -0.86
C PHE A 451 2.62 -14.57 -0.14
N VAL A 452 1.74 -15.08 0.73
CA VAL A 452 1.97 -16.36 1.43
C VAL A 452 1.99 -17.53 0.44
N GLU A 453 1.04 -17.55 -0.49
CA GLU A 453 0.87 -18.64 -1.47
C GLU A 453 2.03 -18.75 -2.47
N ASN A 454 2.84 -17.70 -2.60
CA ASN A 454 4.03 -17.72 -3.45
C ASN A 454 5.16 -18.64 -2.92
N PHE A 455 5.14 -19.06 -1.65
CA PHE A 455 6.16 -19.91 -1.07
C PHE A 455 5.71 -21.38 -1.04
N GLU A 456 6.25 -22.19 -1.95
CA GLU A 456 5.97 -23.63 -2.01
C GLU A 456 6.34 -24.30 -0.68
N ASN A 457 5.49 -25.21 -0.19
CA ASN A 457 5.67 -25.90 1.10
C ASN A 457 5.67 -24.99 2.34
N SER A 458 5.03 -23.82 2.28
CA SER A 458 4.83 -22.99 3.47
C SER A 458 3.97 -23.68 4.53
N GLU A 459 4.33 -23.55 5.81
CA GLU A 459 3.50 -23.94 6.94
C GLU A 459 2.95 -22.69 7.62
N ILE A 460 1.62 -22.53 7.59
CA ILE A 460 0.92 -21.42 8.25
C ILE A 460 0.87 -21.69 9.75
N LEU A 461 1.45 -20.77 10.52
CA LEU A 461 1.50 -20.80 11.99
C LEU A 461 0.35 -19.99 12.60
N SER A 462 -0.08 -18.93 11.92
CA SER A 462 -1.21 -18.10 12.34
C SER A 462 -1.84 -17.37 11.16
N GLU A 463 -3.17 -17.40 11.12
CA GLU A 463 -3.99 -16.69 10.15
C GLU A 463 -5.14 -16.00 10.89
N ILE A 464 -5.12 -14.67 10.91
CA ILE A 464 -6.15 -13.86 11.56
C ILE A 464 -6.57 -12.76 10.59
N THR A 465 -7.88 -12.57 10.45
CA THR A 465 -8.47 -11.44 9.71
C THR A 465 -9.60 -10.89 10.57
N GLU A 466 -9.40 -9.69 11.13
CA GLU A 466 -10.38 -9.03 11.98
C GLU A 466 -10.53 -7.58 11.54
N ARG A 467 -11.76 -7.22 11.19
CA ARG A 467 -12.18 -5.87 10.81
C ARG A 467 -12.28 -4.99 12.05
N LYS A 468 -12.49 -3.69 11.81
CA LYS A 468 -12.63 -2.70 12.88
C LYS A 468 -13.78 -3.09 13.82
N GLY A 469 -13.48 -3.24 15.11
CA GLY A 469 -14.44 -3.64 16.14
C GLY A 469 -14.57 -5.15 16.35
N GLU A 470 -13.94 -5.99 15.52
CA GLU A 470 -13.90 -7.44 15.72
C GLU A 470 -12.78 -7.84 16.69
N TRP A 471 -11.67 -7.09 16.70
CA TRP A 471 -10.56 -7.31 17.61
C TRP A 471 -10.85 -6.85 19.04
N LYS A 472 -11.31 -7.78 19.87
CA LYS A 472 -11.72 -7.53 21.28
C LYS A 472 -10.65 -6.77 22.07
N GLY A 473 -11.09 -5.72 22.77
CA GLY A 473 -10.24 -4.88 23.62
C GLY A 473 -9.61 -3.69 22.89
N THR A 474 -9.81 -3.56 21.59
CA THR A 474 -9.35 -2.42 20.77
C THR A 474 -10.46 -2.00 19.80
N ASN A 475 -10.29 -0.83 19.16
CA ASN A 475 -11.09 -0.40 18.00
C ASN A 475 -10.28 -0.45 16.70
N TRP A 476 -9.19 -1.23 16.68
CA TRP A 476 -8.34 -1.40 15.50
C TRP A 476 -8.80 -2.63 14.70
N SER A 477 -8.30 -2.73 13.47
CA SER A 477 -8.35 -3.93 12.66
C SER A 477 -6.97 -4.58 12.59
N ARG A 478 -6.93 -5.86 12.24
CA ARG A 478 -5.69 -6.58 11.99
C ARG A 478 -5.89 -7.69 10.97
N VAL A 479 -4.87 -7.86 10.13
CA VAL A 479 -4.65 -9.03 9.30
C VAL A 479 -3.27 -9.54 9.67
N ILE A 480 -3.19 -10.79 10.10
CA ILE A 480 -1.95 -11.45 10.50
C ILE A 480 -1.77 -12.71 9.67
N ARG A 481 -0.61 -12.82 9.03
CA ARG A 481 -0.12 -14.05 8.41
C ARG A 481 1.26 -14.33 8.99
N VAL A 482 1.35 -15.36 9.82
CA VAL A 482 2.62 -15.89 10.31
C VAL A 482 2.81 -17.26 9.70
N PHE A 483 3.90 -17.45 8.99
CA PHE A 483 4.21 -18.72 8.34
C PHE A 483 5.71 -18.95 8.30
N LYS A 484 6.11 -20.20 8.05
CA LYS A 484 7.50 -20.54 7.74
C LYS A 484 7.58 -21.21 6.38
N ALA A 485 8.70 -21.01 5.69
CA ALA A 485 8.99 -21.66 4.41
C ALA A 485 10.46 -22.07 4.36
N GLU A 486 10.73 -23.19 3.72
CA GLU A 486 12.07 -23.57 3.29
C GLU A 486 12.25 -23.05 1.87
N ILE A 487 13.22 -22.16 1.66
CA ILE A 487 13.54 -21.55 0.35
C ILE A 487 14.76 -22.24 -0.24
#